data_AF-A0A084QEM0-F1
#
_entry.id   AF-A0A084QEM0-F1
#
_cell.length_a   1.000
_cell.length_b   1.000
_cell.length_c   1.000
_cell.angle_alpha   90.00
_cell.angle_beta   90.00
_cell.angle_gamma   90.00
#
_symmetry.space_group_name_H-M   'P 1'
#
loop_
_entity.id
_entity.type
_entity.pdbx_description
1 polymer ?
#
loop_
_entity_poly.entity_id
_entity_poly.type
_entity_poly.pdbx_seq_one_letter_code
_entity_poly.pdbx_strand_id
1 'polypeptide(L)'
;MDSIFEAGGHGGNPAPVKPIPTIVPTPTEYETLHDTGHKTLWVVFIIMLISSAVFAFRSWNIPVSRRLYHVITTLITITAAISYFAMASGDATSFSCHSVEDHHGKHIPSTHHDVCRQVFWARYVDWSLTTPLLLLDLSLLAGISGAHTILAIVADVIMVLAGLFAAYGKEHTAQKWGWYAIGCVAYLFVIWHLGVNGRRAVAARGDKTTKLFGSLALFTLILWTIYPIIWGIADGARKVSVDTEILSYAILDVLAKPVFGTWLLIAHRNIPETNVELGGYWAHGLTSGEGRIRIGEDDDAA
;
A
#
# COMPACT_ATOMS: atom_id res chain seq x y z
N MET A 1 -43.12 -49.77 76.37
CA MET A 1 -43.73 -50.63 75.34
C MET A 1 -44.62 -49.74 74.47
N ASP A 2 -44.04 -48.69 73.90
CA ASP A 2 -43.08 -48.70 72.76
C ASP A 2 -43.88 -48.92 71.48
N SER A 3 -44.06 -47.82 70.72
CA SER A 3 -43.39 -47.61 69.43
C SER A 3 -44.12 -48.38 68.32
N ILE A 4 -44.65 -47.78 67.26
CA ILE A 4 -43.97 -47.04 66.20
C ILE A 4 -45.10 -46.36 65.40
N PHE A 5 -45.18 -45.02 65.46
CA PHE A 5 -45.96 -44.21 64.52
C PHE A 5 -45.10 -43.00 64.16
N GLU A 6 -44.22 -43.16 63.17
CA GLU A 6 -43.61 -42.05 62.45
C GLU A 6 -42.99 -42.59 61.17
N ALA A 7 -43.82 -42.72 60.13
CA ALA A 7 -43.33 -42.84 58.76
C ALA A 7 -42.84 -41.46 58.33
N GLY A 8 -41.53 -41.23 58.40
CA GLY A 8 -40.85 -40.05 57.88
C GLY A 8 -40.99 -39.95 56.37
N GLY A 9 -42.12 -39.41 55.90
CA GLY A 9 -42.32 -39.02 54.51
C GLY A 9 -41.66 -37.68 54.22
N HIS A 10 -40.33 -37.63 54.15
CA HIS A 10 -39.65 -36.50 53.50
C HIS A 10 -39.71 -36.67 51.98
N GLY A 11 -40.90 -36.47 51.43
CA GLY A 11 -41.10 -36.14 50.02
C GLY A 11 -40.58 -34.73 49.77
N GLY A 12 -39.26 -34.56 49.76
CA GLY A 12 -38.64 -33.33 49.29
C GLY A 12 -39.02 -33.16 47.82
N ASN A 13 -39.87 -32.17 47.53
CA ASN A 13 -40.12 -31.75 46.15
C ASN A 13 -38.76 -31.58 45.45
N PRO A 14 -38.52 -32.20 44.28
CA PRO A 14 -37.30 -31.93 43.55
C PRO A 14 -37.24 -30.42 43.33
N ALA A 15 -36.14 -29.79 43.75
CA ALA A 15 -35.94 -28.37 43.58
C ALA A 15 -36.27 -28.01 42.12
N PRO A 16 -37.04 -26.93 41.86
CA PRO A 16 -37.42 -26.57 40.52
C PRO A 16 -36.15 -26.48 39.68
N VAL A 17 -36.05 -27.32 38.64
CA VAL A 17 -34.92 -27.32 37.73
C VAL A 17 -34.83 -25.91 37.17
N LYS A 18 -33.78 -25.18 37.53
CA LYS A 18 -33.59 -23.81 37.04
C LYS A 18 -33.62 -23.85 35.51
N PRO A 19 -34.32 -22.93 34.84
CA PRO A 19 -34.34 -22.89 33.38
C PRO A 19 -32.91 -22.86 32.87
N ILE A 20 -32.60 -23.74 31.92
CA ILE A 20 -31.31 -23.71 31.23
C ILE A 20 -31.24 -22.35 30.54
N PRO A 21 -30.21 -21.52 30.79
CA PRO A 21 -30.08 -20.25 30.09
C PRO A 21 -30.01 -20.52 28.59
N THR A 22 -30.99 -20.01 27.84
CA THR A 22 -30.97 -20.05 26.38
C THR A 22 -29.96 -19.04 25.89
N ILE A 23 -28.85 -19.51 25.34
CA ILE A 23 -27.86 -18.64 24.70
C ILE A 23 -28.31 -18.44 23.25
N VAL A 24 -28.64 -17.21 22.89
CA VAL A 24 -28.87 -16.84 21.49
C VAL A 24 -27.50 -16.55 20.88
N PRO A 25 -27.10 -17.22 19.79
CA PRO A 25 -25.84 -16.93 19.12
C PRO A 25 -25.78 -15.46 18.71
N THR A 26 -24.66 -14.80 19.01
CA THR A 26 -24.41 -13.43 18.57
C THR A 26 -24.43 -13.41 17.03
N PRO A 27 -25.17 -12.48 16.39
CA PRO A 27 -25.16 -12.36 14.93
C PRO A 27 -23.76 -11.96 14.44
N THR A 28 -23.49 -12.24 13.15
CA THR A 28 -22.24 -11.83 12.50
C THR A 28 -22.06 -10.32 12.58
N GLU A 29 -20.90 -9.87 13.05
CA GLU A 29 -20.53 -8.46 13.11
C GLU A 29 -19.82 -8.05 11.81
N TYR A 30 -20.22 -6.91 11.25
CA TYR A 30 -19.65 -6.37 10.02
C TYR A 30 -18.93 -5.05 10.28
N GLU A 31 -17.60 -5.09 10.26
CA GLU A 31 -16.76 -3.89 10.29
C GLU A 31 -16.68 -3.33 8.86
N THR A 32 -17.49 -2.32 8.57
CA THR A 32 -17.64 -1.72 7.24
C THR A 32 -17.24 -0.26 7.20
N LEU A 33 -17.05 0.24 5.99
CA LEU A 33 -16.88 1.65 5.69
C LEU A 33 -18.14 2.45 6.07
N HIS A 34 -17.94 3.56 6.78
CA HIS A 34 -18.98 4.53 7.11
C HIS A 34 -18.71 5.86 6.38
N ASP A 35 -19.53 6.87 6.67
CA ASP A 35 -19.55 8.16 5.99
C ASP A 35 -18.19 8.87 5.92
N THR A 36 -17.38 8.79 6.97
CA THR A 36 -16.11 9.52 7.02
C THR A 36 -15.11 8.88 6.06
N GLY A 37 -15.00 7.55 6.10
CA GLY A 37 -14.16 6.80 5.17
C GLY A 37 -14.62 6.97 3.73
N HIS A 38 -15.93 6.88 3.48
CA HIS A 38 -16.49 7.03 2.13
C HIS A 38 -16.23 8.42 1.53
N LYS A 39 -16.45 9.49 2.29
CA LYS A 39 -16.11 10.87 1.87
C LYS A 39 -14.61 11.02 1.60
N THR A 40 -13.78 10.40 2.44
CA THR A 40 -12.32 10.45 2.30
C THR A 40 -11.88 9.82 0.97
N LEU A 41 -12.42 8.66 0.58
CA LEU A 41 -12.09 8.01 -0.69
C LEU A 41 -12.38 8.92 -1.89
N TRP A 42 -13.56 9.56 -1.92
CA TRP A 42 -13.93 10.51 -2.98
C TRP A 42 -13.05 11.77 -3.01
N VAL A 43 -12.72 12.32 -1.84
CA VAL A 43 -11.81 13.48 -1.75
C VAL A 43 -10.45 13.14 -2.33
N VAL A 44 -9.87 11.99 -1.96
CA VAL A 44 -8.56 11.58 -2.45
C VAL A 44 -8.60 11.25 -3.95
N PHE A 45 -9.66 10.61 -4.43
CA PHE A 45 -9.86 10.42 -5.88
C PHE A 45 -9.74 11.74 -6.64
N ILE A 46 -10.45 12.79 -6.19
CA ILE A 46 -10.42 14.12 -6.83
C ILE A 46 -9.00 14.72 -6.77
N ILE A 47 -8.32 14.63 -5.62
CA ILE A 47 -6.94 15.11 -5.47
C ILE A 47 -6.00 14.41 -6.46
N MET A 48 -6.07 13.09 -6.57
CA MET A 48 -5.24 12.29 -7.47
C MET A 48 -5.53 12.64 -8.94
N LEU A 49 -6.81 12.79 -9.30
CA LEU A 49 -7.24 13.15 -10.64
C LEU A 49 -6.73 14.55 -11.04
N ILE A 50 -6.92 15.55 -10.17
CA ILE A 50 -6.41 16.92 -10.42
C ILE A 50 -4.88 16.88 -10.55
N SER A 51 -4.19 16.15 -9.67
CA SER A 51 -2.73 16.04 -9.71
C SER A 51 -2.26 15.41 -11.03
N SER A 52 -2.91 14.34 -11.49
CA SER A 52 -2.60 13.74 -12.79
C SER A 52 -2.81 14.70 -13.94
N ALA A 53 -3.89 15.50 -13.93
CA ALA A 53 -4.16 16.49 -14.96
C ALA A 53 -3.10 17.59 -14.97
N VAL A 54 -2.67 18.06 -13.79
CA VAL A 54 -1.61 19.07 -13.65
C VAL A 54 -0.25 18.53 -14.13
N PHE A 55 0.12 17.31 -13.76
CA PHE A 55 1.38 16.71 -14.16
C PHE A 55 1.42 16.40 -15.66
N ALA A 56 0.33 15.85 -16.20
CA ALA A 56 0.16 15.67 -17.64
C ALA A 56 0.24 17.01 -18.37
N PHE A 57 -0.45 18.04 -17.86
CA PHE A 57 -0.46 19.36 -18.48
C PHE A 57 0.93 19.99 -18.54
N ARG A 58 1.67 19.94 -17.42
CA ARG A 58 3.04 20.44 -17.37
C ARG A 58 3.98 19.69 -18.30
N SER A 59 3.70 18.42 -18.57
CA SER A 59 4.53 17.58 -19.44
C SER A 59 4.40 17.90 -20.94
N TRP A 60 3.33 18.57 -21.40
CA TRP A 60 3.13 18.88 -22.83
C TRP A 60 4.23 19.76 -23.42
N ASN A 61 4.82 20.64 -22.61
CA ASN A 61 5.85 21.56 -23.06
C ASN A 61 7.29 21.01 -22.87
N ILE A 62 7.43 19.75 -22.49
CA ILE A 62 8.73 19.10 -22.26
C ILE A 62 9.02 18.10 -23.39
N PRO A 63 10.20 18.17 -24.04
CA PRO A 63 10.59 17.20 -25.06
C PRO A 63 10.51 15.76 -24.56
N VAL A 64 10.15 14.81 -25.45
CA VAL A 64 9.96 13.39 -25.10
C VAL A 64 11.21 12.79 -24.44
N SER A 65 12.40 13.18 -24.87
CA SER A 65 13.66 12.71 -24.29
C SER A 65 13.86 13.09 -22.82
N ARG A 66 13.19 14.14 -22.31
CA ARG A 66 13.39 14.69 -20.95
C ARG A 66 12.16 14.60 -20.04
N ARG A 67 11.04 14.07 -20.53
CA ARG A 67 9.77 14.04 -19.79
C ARG A 67 9.56 12.82 -18.89
N LEU A 68 10.59 11.97 -18.72
CA LEU A 68 10.45 10.68 -18.04
C LEU A 68 9.86 10.80 -16.62
N TYR A 69 10.39 11.70 -15.77
CA TYR A 69 9.81 11.95 -14.44
C TYR A 69 8.34 12.37 -14.50
N HIS A 70 7.97 13.23 -15.48
CA HIS A 70 6.58 13.66 -15.63
C HIS A 70 5.68 12.48 -16.00
N VAL A 71 6.13 11.59 -16.88
CA VAL A 71 5.37 10.40 -17.28
C VAL A 71 5.19 9.46 -16.09
N ILE A 72 6.26 9.13 -15.38
CA ILE A 72 6.23 8.23 -14.22
C ILE A 72 5.32 8.80 -13.12
N THR A 73 5.52 10.05 -12.72
CA THR A 73 4.70 10.71 -11.70
C THR A 73 3.23 10.86 -12.12
N THR A 74 2.95 11.08 -13.40
CA THR A 74 1.56 11.08 -13.92
C THR A 74 0.93 9.70 -13.84
N LEU A 75 1.65 8.64 -14.21
CA LEU A 75 1.16 7.26 -14.12
C LEU A 75 0.90 6.85 -12.66
N ILE A 76 1.72 7.31 -11.71
CA ILE A 76 1.49 7.11 -10.28
C ILE A 76 0.13 7.68 -9.87
N THR A 77 -0.15 8.94 -10.22
CA THR A 77 -1.39 9.62 -9.81
C THR A 77 -2.62 9.12 -10.57
N ILE A 78 -2.49 8.73 -11.83
CA ILE A 78 -3.59 8.08 -12.59
C ILE A 78 -3.95 6.74 -11.96
N THR A 79 -2.95 5.91 -11.67
CA THR A 79 -3.18 4.57 -11.07
C THR A 79 -3.87 4.70 -9.72
N ALA A 80 -3.40 5.65 -8.89
CA ALA A 80 -4.03 5.96 -7.62
C ALA A 80 -5.47 6.48 -7.81
N ALA A 81 -5.73 7.38 -8.76
CA ALA A 81 -7.08 7.87 -9.03
C ALA A 81 -8.04 6.72 -9.39
N ILE A 82 -7.61 5.79 -10.26
CA ILE A 82 -8.42 4.62 -10.64
C ILE A 82 -8.71 3.73 -9.41
N SER A 83 -7.70 3.47 -8.58
CA SER A 83 -7.87 2.66 -7.38
C SER A 83 -8.81 3.32 -6.36
N TYR A 84 -8.64 4.61 -6.08
CA TYR A 84 -9.52 5.36 -5.18
C TYR A 84 -10.95 5.44 -5.70
N PHE A 85 -11.14 5.57 -7.02
CA PHE A 85 -12.47 5.48 -7.62
C PHE A 85 -13.11 4.10 -7.40
N ALA A 86 -12.38 3.02 -7.66
CA ALA A 86 -12.87 1.65 -7.48
C ALA A 86 -13.15 1.30 -6.00
N MET A 87 -12.37 1.84 -5.07
CA MET A 87 -12.63 1.72 -3.64
C MET A 87 -13.86 2.54 -3.21
N ALA A 88 -14.02 3.76 -3.76
CA ALA A 88 -15.16 4.63 -3.46
C ALA A 88 -16.48 4.10 -4.02
N SER A 89 -16.45 3.49 -5.21
CA SER A 89 -17.63 2.85 -5.83
C SER A 89 -18.02 1.54 -5.16
N GLY A 90 -17.12 0.92 -4.39
CA GLY A 90 -17.32 -0.36 -3.71
C GLY A 90 -16.92 -1.58 -4.53
N ASP A 91 -16.51 -1.40 -5.79
CA ASP A 91 -16.20 -2.48 -6.74
C ASP A 91 -14.96 -3.30 -6.34
N ALA A 92 -14.03 -2.70 -5.59
CA ALA A 92 -12.76 -3.30 -5.24
C ALA A 92 -12.56 -3.51 -3.73
N THR A 93 -13.59 -4.06 -3.09
CA THR A 93 -13.57 -4.44 -1.66
C THR A 93 -14.06 -5.88 -1.46
N SER A 94 -13.67 -6.51 -0.36
CA SER A 94 -14.16 -7.84 0.01
C SER A 94 -14.15 -8.02 1.53
N PHE A 95 -14.93 -8.97 2.05
CA PHE A 95 -14.94 -9.26 3.48
C PHE A 95 -13.94 -10.37 3.87
N SER A 96 -13.16 -10.10 4.90
CA SER A 96 -12.31 -11.09 5.59
C SER A 96 -12.92 -11.41 6.95
N CYS A 97 -13.53 -12.60 7.04
CA CYS A 97 -14.26 -13.06 8.22
C CYS A 97 -13.41 -14.01 9.07
N HIS A 98 -13.54 -13.89 10.39
CA HIS A 98 -12.94 -14.81 11.34
C HIS A 98 -13.90 -15.06 12.50
N SER A 99 -13.79 -16.23 13.12
CA SER A 99 -14.64 -16.61 14.23
C SER A 99 -13.99 -16.22 15.55
N VAL A 100 -14.75 -15.52 16.39
CA VAL A 100 -14.36 -15.08 17.73
C VAL A 100 -15.12 -15.94 18.74
N GLU A 101 -14.42 -16.36 19.80
CA GLU A 101 -15.02 -17.12 20.90
C GLU A 101 -15.56 -16.17 21.99
N ASP A 102 -16.86 -16.30 22.28
CA ASP A 102 -17.55 -15.57 23.34
C ASP A 102 -17.53 -16.38 24.64
N HIS A 103 -16.88 -15.85 25.66
CA HIS A 103 -16.85 -16.45 26.99
C HIS A 103 -18.00 -15.92 27.87
N HIS A 104 -18.94 -16.79 28.20
CA HIS A 104 -20.13 -16.45 29.00
C HIS A 104 -19.98 -16.75 30.51
N GLY A 105 -18.78 -17.13 30.98
CA GLY A 105 -18.48 -17.45 32.38
C GLY A 105 -18.17 -18.93 32.65
N LYS A 106 -17.76 -19.29 33.88
CA LYS A 106 -17.17 -20.61 34.22
C LYS A 106 -18.06 -21.84 34.00
N HIS A 107 -19.38 -21.67 33.89
CA HIS A 107 -20.34 -22.79 33.82
C HIS A 107 -21.22 -22.75 32.57
N ILE A 108 -20.90 -21.88 31.61
CA ILE A 108 -21.68 -21.69 30.39
C ILE A 108 -20.75 -22.04 29.21
N PRO A 109 -21.14 -22.93 28.30
CA PRO A 109 -20.34 -23.24 27.11
C PRO A 109 -20.04 -21.97 26.31
N SER A 110 -18.81 -21.84 25.82
CA SER A 110 -18.46 -20.76 24.91
C SER A 110 -19.31 -20.84 23.64
N THR A 111 -19.68 -19.69 23.10
CA THR A 111 -20.27 -19.59 21.75
C THR A 111 -19.27 -18.98 20.79
N HIS A 112 -19.57 -19.05 19.50
CA HIS A 112 -18.76 -18.41 18.48
C HIS A 112 -19.62 -17.46 17.65
N HIS A 113 -19.05 -16.33 17.28
CA HIS A 113 -19.64 -15.44 16.29
C HIS A 113 -18.58 -15.01 15.28
N ASP A 114 -19.02 -14.69 14.08
CA ASP A 114 -18.11 -14.28 13.01
C ASP A 114 -18.01 -12.75 12.95
N VAL A 115 -16.78 -12.25 12.83
CA VAL A 115 -16.48 -10.84 12.62
C VAL A 115 -15.87 -10.68 11.23
N CYS A 116 -16.61 -10.03 10.33
CA CYS A 116 -16.27 -9.78 8.94
C CYS A 116 -15.80 -8.34 8.76
N ARG A 117 -14.50 -8.17 8.43
CA ARG A 117 -13.93 -6.84 8.14
C ARG A 117 -13.84 -6.60 6.65
N GLN A 118 -14.27 -5.42 6.22
CA GLN A 118 -14.12 -4.98 4.83
C GLN A 118 -12.65 -4.65 4.54
N VAL A 119 -12.06 -5.40 3.60
CA VAL A 119 -10.69 -5.23 3.11
C VAL A 119 -10.70 -4.56 1.75
N PHE A 120 -9.90 -3.51 1.61
CA PHE A 120 -9.79 -2.70 0.39
C PHE A 120 -8.62 -3.19 -0.47
N TRP A 121 -8.78 -4.33 -1.13
CA TRP A 121 -7.69 -4.98 -1.86
C TRP A 121 -7.15 -4.16 -3.04
N ALA A 122 -7.95 -3.26 -3.64
CA ALA A 122 -7.50 -2.33 -4.68
C ALA A 122 -6.32 -1.46 -4.24
N ARG A 123 -6.18 -1.20 -2.94
CA ARG A 123 -5.05 -0.48 -2.35
C ARG A 123 -3.73 -1.19 -2.62
N TYR A 124 -3.70 -2.51 -2.47
CA TYR A 124 -2.49 -3.30 -2.72
C TYR A 124 -2.18 -3.39 -4.21
N VAL A 125 -3.20 -3.39 -5.07
CA VAL A 125 -2.99 -3.30 -6.53
C VAL A 125 -2.39 -1.95 -6.90
N ASP A 126 -2.92 -0.84 -6.38
CA ASP A 126 -2.35 0.50 -6.55
C ASP A 126 -0.89 0.53 -6.10
N TRP A 127 -0.61 0.09 -4.88
CA TRP A 127 0.75 0.08 -4.35
C TRP A 127 1.68 -0.77 -5.22
N SER A 128 1.26 -1.97 -5.64
CA SER A 128 2.09 -2.86 -6.47
C SER A 128 2.51 -2.26 -7.82
N LEU A 129 1.83 -1.19 -8.27
CA LEU A 129 2.15 -0.46 -9.49
C LEU A 129 2.83 0.88 -9.19
N THR A 130 2.38 1.60 -8.16
CA THR A 130 2.85 2.96 -7.87
C THR A 130 4.13 3.00 -7.04
N THR A 131 4.34 2.06 -6.13
CA THR A 131 5.58 2.02 -5.34
C THR A 131 6.80 1.65 -6.19
N PRO A 132 6.72 0.73 -7.19
CA PRO A 132 7.81 0.53 -8.15
C PRO A 132 8.13 1.77 -8.98
N LEU A 133 7.10 2.53 -9.39
CA LEU A 133 7.27 3.76 -10.14
C LEU A 133 7.93 4.86 -9.29
N LEU A 134 7.58 4.97 -8.00
CA LEU A 134 8.25 5.88 -7.05
C LEU A 134 9.72 5.51 -6.85
N LEU A 135 10.02 4.21 -6.74
CA LEU A 135 11.40 3.73 -6.66
C LEU A 135 12.17 3.99 -7.95
N LEU A 136 11.51 3.89 -9.11
CA LEU A 136 12.12 4.23 -10.39
C LEU A 136 12.48 5.72 -10.44
N ASP A 137 11.57 6.62 -10.07
CA ASP A 137 11.84 8.06 -9.98
C ASP A 137 13.06 8.37 -9.08
N LEU A 138 13.12 7.77 -7.88
CA LEU A 138 14.24 7.96 -6.96
C LEU A 138 15.55 7.35 -7.46
N SER A 139 15.48 6.18 -8.11
CA SER A 139 16.65 5.49 -8.65
C SER A 139 17.25 6.27 -9.81
N LEU A 140 16.42 6.82 -10.69
CA LEU A 140 16.82 7.71 -11.77
C LEU A 140 17.46 8.99 -11.23
N LEU A 141 16.88 9.57 -10.18
CA LEU A 141 17.38 10.77 -9.52
C LEU A 141 18.79 10.55 -8.93
N ALA A 142 18.99 9.45 -8.21
CA ALA A 142 20.30 9.10 -7.65
C ALA A 142 21.30 8.54 -8.69
N GLY A 143 20.84 8.08 -9.85
CA GLY A 143 21.66 7.36 -10.80
C GLY A 143 22.04 5.95 -10.34
N ILE A 144 21.12 5.27 -9.64
CA ILE A 144 21.30 3.87 -9.22
C ILE A 144 21.39 2.98 -10.46
N SER A 145 22.23 1.94 -10.43
CA SER A 145 22.35 1.01 -11.56
C SER A 145 21.02 0.27 -11.82
N GLY A 146 20.79 -0.13 -13.06
CA GLY A 146 19.57 -0.86 -13.45
C GLY A 146 19.38 -2.15 -12.64
N ALA A 147 20.46 -2.88 -12.34
CA ALA A 147 20.40 -4.08 -11.51
C ALA A 147 19.87 -3.81 -10.09
N HIS A 148 20.41 -2.77 -9.41
CA HIS A 148 19.92 -2.39 -8.09
C HIS A 148 18.50 -1.81 -8.14
N THR A 149 18.15 -1.10 -9.21
CA THR A 149 16.79 -0.57 -9.41
C THR A 149 15.77 -1.71 -9.55
N ILE A 150 16.07 -2.72 -10.36
CA ILE A 150 15.20 -3.90 -10.54
C ILE A 150 15.07 -4.68 -9.24
N LEU A 151 16.18 -4.89 -8.50
CA LEU A 151 16.14 -5.59 -7.21
C LEU A 151 15.29 -4.82 -6.18
N ALA A 152 15.38 -3.49 -6.15
CA ALA A 152 14.53 -2.66 -5.29
C ALA A 152 13.05 -2.81 -5.66
N ILE A 153 12.72 -2.74 -6.96
CA ILE A 153 11.35 -2.90 -7.47
C ILE A 153 10.79 -4.29 -7.15
N VAL A 154 11.55 -5.36 -7.36
CA VAL A 154 11.08 -6.72 -7.07
C VAL A 154 10.84 -6.91 -5.57
N ALA A 155 11.76 -6.41 -4.72
CA ALA A 155 11.57 -6.45 -3.28
C ALA A 155 10.36 -5.63 -2.82
N ASP A 156 10.11 -4.49 -3.46
CA ASP A 156 8.94 -3.66 -3.21
C ASP A 156 7.62 -4.36 -3.59
N VAL A 157 7.55 -5.02 -4.75
CA VAL A 157 6.38 -5.82 -5.12
C VAL A 157 6.17 -6.98 -4.14
N ILE A 158 7.25 -7.67 -3.72
CA ILE A 158 7.16 -8.71 -2.68
C ILE A 158 6.62 -8.12 -1.37
N MET A 159 7.09 -6.95 -0.96
CA MET A 159 6.63 -6.25 0.24
C MET A 159 5.11 -6.01 0.18
N VAL A 160 4.62 -5.44 -0.92
CA VAL A 160 3.19 -5.12 -1.09
C VAL A 160 2.33 -6.39 -1.12
N LEU A 161 2.72 -7.40 -1.90
CA LEU A 161 1.95 -8.65 -2.03
C LEU A 161 1.98 -9.48 -0.73
N ALA A 162 3.10 -9.48 0.01
CA ALA A 162 3.14 -10.09 1.33
C ALA A 162 2.17 -9.38 2.31
N GLY A 163 2.08 -8.04 2.25
CA GLY A 163 1.08 -7.29 2.99
C GLY A 163 -0.36 -7.67 2.63
N LEU A 164 -0.65 -7.85 1.33
CA LEU A 164 -1.95 -8.34 0.86
C LEU A 164 -2.28 -9.72 1.42
N PHE A 165 -1.35 -10.67 1.32
CA PHE A 165 -1.56 -12.03 1.85
C PHE A 165 -1.70 -12.05 3.38
N ALA A 166 -1.03 -11.12 4.07
CA ALA A 166 -1.22 -10.94 5.50
C ALA A 166 -2.63 -10.40 5.82
N ALA A 167 -3.17 -9.48 5.01
CA ALA A 167 -4.50 -8.91 5.23
C ALA A 167 -5.64 -9.95 5.08
N TYR A 168 -5.43 -10.95 4.22
CA TYR A 168 -6.32 -12.11 4.08
C TYR A 168 -5.91 -13.30 4.96
N GLY A 169 -4.84 -13.16 5.75
CA GLY A 169 -4.37 -14.21 6.66
C GLY A 169 -5.40 -14.48 7.76
N LYS A 170 -5.53 -15.75 8.14
CA LYS A 170 -6.43 -16.14 9.24
C LYS A 170 -5.96 -15.52 10.56
N GLU A 171 -6.90 -15.01 11.35
CA GLU A 171 -6.58 -14.43 12.66
C GLU A 171 -5.93 -15.44 13.60
N HIS A 172 -5.08 -14.94 14.50
CA HIS A 172 -4.32 -15.74 15.47
C HIS A 172 -3.44 -16.85 14.85
N THR A 173 -3.07 -16.75 13.57
CA THR A 173 -2.17 -17.71 12.92
C THR A 173 -0.76 -17.17 12.72
N ALA A 174 0.22 -18.08 12.80
CA ALA A 174 1.61 -17.79 12.45
C ALA A 174 1.76 -17.40 10.97
N GLN A 175 0.86 -17.85 10.09
CA GLN A 175 0.89 -17.53 8.65
C GLN A 175 0.65 -16.04 8.40
N LYS A 176 -0.33 -15.41 9.05
CA LYS A 176 -0.60 -13.96 8.94
C LYS A 176 0.64 -13.13 9.31
N TRP A 177 1.23 -13.42 10.46
CA TRP A 177 2.42 -12.72 10.94
C TRP A 177 3.69 -13.07 10.18
N GLY A 178 3.77 -14.28 9.62
CA GLY A 178 4.85 -14.68 8.71
C GLY A 178 4.85 -13.85 7.43
N TRP A 179 3.69 -13.65 6.80
CA TRP A 179 3.56 -12.75 5.65
C TRP A 179 3.91 -11.31 5.99
N TYR A 180 3.45 -10.80 7.13
CA TYR A 180 3.82 -9.47 7.61
C TYR A 180 5.34 -9.34 7.79
N ALA A 181 6.00 -10.33 8.42
CA ALA A 181 7.44 -10.33 8.61
C ALA A 181 8.21 -10.38 7.28
N ILE A 182 7.76 -11.18 6.31
CA ILE A 182 8.32 -11.20 4.94
C ILE A 182 8.23 -9.80 4.32
N GLY A 183 7.08 -9.12 4.46
CA GLY A 183 6.90 -7.74 4.00
C GLY A 183 7.90 -6.78 4.64
N CYS A 184 8.09 -6.85 5.97
CA CYS A 184 9.07 -6.02 6.67
C CYS A 184 10.52 -6.29 6.21
N VAL A 185 10.90 -7.55 6.00
CA VAL A 185 12.25 -7.90 5.51
C VAL A 185 12.45 -7.40 4.08
N ALA A 186 11.45 -7.54 3.22
CA ALA A 186 11.48 -6.99 1.87
C ALA A 186 11.63 -5.46 1.88
N TYR A 187 10.95 -4.78 2.80
CA TYR A 187 11.12 -3.33 3.00
C TYR A 187 12.55 -2.94 3.43
N LEU A 188 13.19 -3.71 4.32
CA LEU A 188 14.60 -3.47 4.67
C LEU A 188 15.52 -3.62 3.44
N PHE A 189 15.19 -4.52 2.52
CA PHE A 189 15.91 -4.69 1.27
C PHE A 189 15.74 -3.49 0.33
N VAL A 190 14.54 -2.91 0.28
CA VAL A 190 14.28 -1.62 -0.40
C VAL A 190 15.12 -0.51 0.23
N ILE A 191 15.13 -0.37 1.56
CA ILE A 191 15.97 0.60 2.27
C ILE A 191 17.45 0.42 1.94
N TRP A 192 17.94 -0.81 1.85
CA TRP A 192 19.33 -1.07 1.51
C TRP A 192 19.66 -0.62 0.07
N HIS A 193 18.81 -0.96 -0.90
CA HIS A 193 19.00 -0.54 -2.29
C HIS A 193 18.92 0.98 -2.44
N LEU A 194 17.87 1.58 -1.90
CA LEU A 194 17.63 3.02 -2.05
C LEU A 194 18.58 3.84 -1.16
N GLY A 195 18.65 3.54 0.13
CA GLY A 195 19.40 4.31 1.12
C GLY A 195 20.92 4.13 1.01
N VAL A 196 21.41 2.90 0.90
CA VAL A 196 22.86 2.65 0.85
C VAL A 196 23.41 2.81 -0.56
N ASN A 197 22.83 2.09 -1.53
CA ASN A 197 23.33 2.16 -2.91
C ASN A 197 22.97 3.48 -3.58
N GLY A 198 21.78 4.05 -3.32
CA GLY A 198 21.42 5.39 -3.80
C GLY A 198 22.32 6.49 -3.25
N ARG A 199 22.68 6.46 -1.96
CA ARG A 199 23.65 7.42 -1.39
C ARG A 199 25.02 7.32 -2.05
N ARG A 200 25.49 6.10 -2.36
CA ARG A 200 26.76 5.90 -3.07
C ARG A 200 26.69 6.41 -4.51
N ALA A 201 25.59 6.14 -5.21
CA ALA A 201 25.41 6.56 -6.59
C ALA A 201 25.32 8.09 -6.73
N VAL A 202 24.55 8.74 -5.85
CA VAL A 202 24.32 10.19 -5.95
C VAL A 202 25.54 11.01 -5.57
N ALA A 203 26.47 10.46 -4.78
CA ALA A 203 27.68 11.16 -4.33
C ALA A 203 28.55 11.69 -5.49
N ALA A 204 28.46 11.07 -6.67
CA ALA A 204 29.17 11.50 -7.88
C ALA A 204 28.41 12.56 -8.72
N ARG A 205 27.17 12.93 -8.35
CA ARG A 205 26.25 13.77 -9.15
C ARG A 205 26.12 15.22 -8.66
N GLY A 206 27.00 15.64 -7.76
CA GLY A 206 27.05 17.00 -7.20
C GLY A 206 26.15 17.23 -5.98
N ASP A 207 26.42 18.32 -5.27
CA ASP A 207 25.82 18.62 -3.96
C ASP A 207 24.31 18.85 -4.02
N LYS A 208 23.82 19.53 -5.06
CA LYS A 208 22.38 19.83 -5.21
C LYS A 208 21.57 18.56 -5.41
N THR A 209 22.02 17.68 -6.30
CA THR A 209 21.40 16.38 -6.56
C THR A 209 21.45 15.48 -5.33
N THR A 210 22.61 15.43 -4.65
CA THR A 210 22.79 14.66 -3.42
C THR A 210 21.82 15.10 -2.32
N LYS A 211 21.66 16.40 -2.12
CA LYS A 211 20.70 16.96 -1.15
C LYS A 211 19.26 16.65 -1.55
N LEU A 212 18.89 16.86 -2.81
CA LEU A 212 17.53 16.60 -3.28
C LEU A 212 17.16 15.12 -3.12
N PHE A 213 18.03 14.21 -3.58
CA PHE A 213 17.83 12.78 -3.39
C PHE A 213 17.75 12.41 -1.90
N GLY A 214 18.68 12.90 -1.09
CA GLY A 214 18.68 12.62 0.35
C GLY A 214 17.38 13.04 1.03
N SER A 215 16.85 14.22 0.69
CA SER A 215 15.57 14.71 1.21
C SER A 215 14.38 13.88 0.73
N LEU A 216 14.28 13.59 -0.57
CA LEU A 216 13.17 12.81 -1.12
C LEU A 216 13.20 11.35 -0.68
N ALA A 217 14.37 10.72 -0.63
CA ALA A 217 14.54 9.35 -0.16
C ALA A 217 14.22 9.24 1.34
N LEU A 218 14.71 10.18 2.17
CA LEU A 218 14.39 10.19 3.60
C LEU A 218 12.90 10.42 3.84
N PHE A 219 12.29 11.38 3.15
CA PHE A 219 10.85 11.62 3.20
C PHE A 219 10.07 10.35 2.86
N THR A 220 10.42 9.69 1.75
CA THR A 220 9.75 8.48 1.28
C THR A 220 9.90 7.34 2.28
N LEU A 221 11.11 7.05 2.77
CA LEU A 221 11.36 5.95 3.70
C LEU A 221 10.72 6.17 5.08
N ILE A 222 10.72 7.41 5.60
CA ILE A 222 10.00 7.70 6.84
C ILE A 222 8.51 7.46 6.63
N LEU A 223 7.94 8.02 5.56
CA LEU A 223 6.53 7.90 5.25
C LEU A 223 6.11 6.43 5.04
N TRP A 224 6.92 5.66 4.30
CA TRP A 224 6.69 4.24 4.03
C TRP A 224 6.77 3.37 5.28
N THR A 225 7.56 3.76 6.28
CA THR A 225 7.61 3.07 7.58
C THR A 225 6.29 3.19 8.35
N ILE A 226 5.50 4.23 8.10
CA ILE A 226 4.20 4.43 8.75
C ILE A 226 3.15 3.44 8.22
N TYR A 227 3.23 3.02 6.96
CA TYR A 227 2.28 2.06 6.35
C TYR A 227 2.21 0.71 7.09
N PRO A 228 3.32 -0.01 7.36
CA PRO A 228 3.28 -1.26 8.10
C PRO A 228 2.90 -1.05 9.57
N ILE A 229 3.17 0.12 10.16
CA ILE A 229 2.71 0.45 11.53
C ILE A 229 1.18 0.54 11.55
N ILE A 230 0.57 1.28 10.61
CA ILE A 230 -0.89 1.32 10.47
C ILE A 230 -1.42 -0.08 10.21
N TRP A 231 -0.78 -0.84 9.32
CA TRP A 231 -1.20 -2.21 9.01
C TRP A 231 -1.21 -3.08 10.27
N GLY A 232 -0.14 -3.05 11.07
CA GLY A 232 -0.03 -3.85 12.29
C GLY A 232 -1.09 -3.50 13.34
N ILE A 233 -1.53 -2.24 13.40
CA ILE A 233 -2.54 -1.76 14.35
C ILE A 233 -3.97 -1.98 13.82
N ALA A 234 -4.20 -1.73 12.53
CA ALA A 234 -5.51 -1.83 11.87
C ALA A 234 -5.79 -3.26 11.40
N ASP A 235 -5.19 -3.73 10.32
CA ASP A 235 -5.43 -5.08 9.79
C ASP A 235 -4.88 -6.18 10.69
N GLY A 236 -3.72 -5.95 11.30
CA GLY A 236 -3.01 -6.91 12.14
C GLY A 236 -3.73 -7.17 13.46
N ALA A 237 -3.99 -6.10 14.21
CA ALA A 237 -4.56 -6.15 15.56
C ALA A 237 -6.06 -5.81 15.65
N ARG A 238 -6.69 -5.36 14.55
CA ARG A 238 -8.12 -4.96 14.49
C ARG A 238 -8.55 -3.99 15.57
N LYS A 239 -7.66 -3.08 15.98
CA LYS A 239 -7.94 -2.10 17.05
C LYS A 239 -8.52 -0.79 16.54
N VAL A 240 -8.73 -0.67 15.23
CA VAL A 240 -9.01 0.60 14.54
C VAL A 240 -10.16 0.39 13.56
N SER A 241 -11.09 1.34 13.54
CA SER A 241 -12.22 1.31 12.61
C SER A 241 -11.75 1.37 11.15
N VAL A 242 -12.55 0.80 10.24
CA VAL A 242 -12.29 0.85 8.80
C VAL A 242 -12.13 2.31 8.32
N ASP A 243 -12.95 3.23 8.81
CA ASP A 243 -12.85 4.67 8.49
C ASP A 243 -11.50 5.27 8.85
N THR A 244 -10.98 4.95 10.04
CA THR A 244 -9.70 5.48 10.50
C THR A 244 -8.54 4.89 9.71
N GLU A 245 -8.63 3.61 9.34
CA GLU A 245 -7.66 2.97 8.44
C GLU A 245 -7.64 3.65 7.06
N ILE A 246 -8.82 3.84 6.44
CA ILE A 246 -8.97 4.56 5.17
C ILE A 246 -8.36 5.95 5.27
N LEU A 247 -8.69 6.71 6.32
CA LEU A 247 -8.20 8.06 6.53
C LEU A 247 -6.68 8.10 6.68
N SER A 248 -6.11 7.15 7.44
CA SER A 248 -4.67 7.09 7.69
C SER A 248 -3.90 6.83 6.38
N TYR A 249 -4.32 5.83 5.60
CA TYR A 249 -3.68 5.57 4.32
C TYR A 249 -3.93 6.66 3.28
N ALA A 250 -5.10 7.29 3.28
CA ALA A 250 -5.41 8.44 2.43
C ALA A 250 -4.41 9.59 2.62
N ILE A 251 -4.12 9.94 3.88
CA ILE A 251 -3.14 10.97 4.22
C ILE A 251 -1.75 10.58 3.69
N LEU A 252 -1.34 9.33 3.94
CA LEU A 252 -0.04 8.86 3.48
C LEU A 252 0.07 8.83 1.95
N ASP A 253 -0.99 8.43 1.24
CA ASP A 253 -1.00 8.38 -0.22
C ASP A 253 -0.94 9.77 -0.83
N VAL A 254 -1.65 10.76 -0.28
CA VAL A 254 -1.54 12.17 -0.72
C VAL A 254 -0.12 12.70 -0.51
N LEU A 255 0.55 12.34 0.58
CA LEU A 255 1.93 12.72 0.81
C LEU A 255 2.90 11.99 -0.14
N ALA A 256 2.72 10.69 -0.33
CA ALA A 256 3.61 9.83 -1.09
C ALA A 256 3.51 10.02 -2.62
N LYS A 257 2.35 10.47 -3.11
CA LYS A 257 2.07 10.53 -4.55
C LYS A 257 2.04 11.98 -5.08
N PRO A 258 1.00 12.80 -4.85
CA PRO A 258 0.96 14.15 -5.42
C PRO A 258 1.92 15.14 -4.75
N VAL A 259 2.14 15.07 -3.43
CA VAL A 259 3.11 15.97 -2.76
C VAL A 259 4.54 15.62 -3.17
N PHE A 260 4.91 14.34 -3.09
CA PHE A 260 6.18 13.84 -3.61
C PHE A 260 6.39 14.23 -5.08
N GLY A 261 5.40 13.94 -5.93
CA GLY A 261 5.47 14.22 -7.36
C GLY A 261 5.64 15.70 -7.66
N THR A 262 4.89 16.56 -6.97
CA THR A 262 5.04 18.02 -7.10
C THR A 262 6.44 18.47 -6.69
N TRP A 263 6.96 17.95 -5.57
CA TRP A 263 8.29 18.29 -5.09
C TRP A 263 9.38 17.86 -6.09
N LEU A 264 9.31 16.62 -6.58
CA LEU A 264 10.25 16.08 -7.58
C LEU A 264 10.22 16.92 -8.87
N LEU A 265 9.03 17.14 -9.45
CA LEU A 265 8.88 17.84 -10.72
C LEU A 265 9.32 19.31 -10.68
N ILE A 266 9.16 19.98 -9.53
CA ILE A 266 9.65 21.36 -9.36
C ILE A 266 11.16 21.37 -9.14
N ALA A 267 11.68 20.48 -8.28
CA ALA A 267 13.08 20.51 -7.88
C ALA A 267 14.02 20.05 -8.99
N HIS A 268 13.69 18.98 -9.72
CA HIS A 268 14.58 18.44 -10.76
C HIS A 268 14.81 19.45 -11.91
N ARG A 269 13.81 20.28 -12.23
CA ARG A 269 13.90 21.29 -13.30
C ARG A 269 15.04 22.29 -13.09
N ASN A 270 15.43 22.53 -11.85
CA ASN A 270 16.47 23.49 -11.47
C ASN A 270 17.86 22.84 -11.34
N ILE A 271 17.99 21.54 -11.60
CA ILE A 271 19.21 20.75 -11.39
C ILE A 271 19.50 19.95 -12.67
N PRO A 272 20.30 20.49 -13.61
CA PRO A 272 20.60 19.85 -14.88
C PRO A 272 21.15 18.42 -14.74
N GLU A 273 21.88 18.14 -13.66
CA GLU A 273 22.48 16.84 -13.33
C GLU A 273 21.45 15.74 -13.05
N THR A 274 20.18 16.11 -12.83
CA THR A 274 19.08 15.16 -12.64
C THR A 274 18.44 14.71 -13.95
N ASN A 275 18.73 15.40 -15.06
CA ASN A 275 18.09 15.12 -16.34
C ASN A 275 18.51 13.74 -16.85
N VAL A 276 17.52 12.87 -17.04
CA VAL A 276 17.69 11.60 -17.74
C VAL A 276 17.28 11.83 -19.18
N GLU A 277 18.24 11.79 -20.10
CA GLU A 277 17.95 11.88 -21.53
C GLU A 277 17.72 10.48 -22.10
N LEU A 278 16.48 10.20 -22.49
CA LEU A 278 16.15 9.02 -23.29
C LEU A 278 16.62 9.25 -24.72
N GLY A 279 17.47 8.36 -25.23
CA GLY A 279 17.95 8.37 -26.61
C GLY A 279 17.37 7.24 -27.45
N GLY A 280 17.58 7.32 -28.77
CA GLY A 280 17.23 6.26 -29.72
C GLY A 280 15.73 5.95 -29.77
N TYR A 281 15.39 4.66 -29.78
CA TYR A 281 14.01 4.16 -29.85
C TYR A 281 13.08 4.80 -28.80
N TRP A 282 13.57 4.99 -27.57
CA TRP A 282 12.76 5.47 -26.45
C TRP A 282 12.28 6.92 -26.59
N ALA A 283 12.98 7.74 -27.38
CA ALA A 283 12.58 9.12 -27.64
C ALA A 283 12.00 9.34 -29.04
N HIS A 284 12.42 8.53 -30.02
CA HIS A 284 12.15 8.77 -31.44
C HIS A 284 11.40 7.63 -32.14
N GLY A 285 11.18 6.49 -31.49
CA GLY A 285 10.59 5.31 -32.14
C GLY A 285 11.52 4.70 -33.20
N LEU A 286 11.06 3.62 -33.87
CA LEU A 286 11.84 2.93 -34.91
C LEU A 286 11.93 3.72 -36.22
N THR A 287 10.95 4.58 -36.51
CA THR A 287 10.78 5.22 -37.82
C THR A 287 11.56 6.52 -38.00
N SER A 288 12.22 7.04 -36.95
CA SER A 288 12.98 8.30 -37.04
C SER A 288 14.40 8.16 -37.61
N GLY A 289 14.81 6.95 -37.97
CA GLY A 289 16.13 6.63 -38.55
C GLY A 289 16.11 6.06 -39.98
N GLU A 290 14.95 5.62 -40.48
CA GLU A 290 14.80 5.13 -41.86
C GLU A 290 14.56 6.31 -42.81
N GLY A 291 15.62 7.02 -43.19
CA GLY A 291 15.49 8.10 -44.17
C GLY A 291 16.63 9.11 -44.26
N ARG A 292 17.63 9.06 -43.36
CA ARG A 292 18.88 9.80 -43.60
C ARG A 292 19.78 8.96 -44.51
N ILE A 293 19.48 9.01 -45.80
CA ILE A 293 20.40 8.65 -46.87
C ILE A 293 21.72 9.39 -46.58
N ARG A 294 22.79 8.64 -46.27
CA ARG A 294 24.16 9.16 -46.35
C ARG A 294 24.43 9.41 -47.84
N ILE A 295 24.22 10.64 -48.29
CA ILE A 295 24.66 11.08 -49.61
C ILE A 295 26.13 11.50 -49.47
N GLY A 296 27.00 10.73 -50.13
CA GLY A 296 28.28 11.18 -50.68
C GLY A 296 29.47 11.22 -49.72
N GLU A 297 30.32 10.20 -49.82
CA GLU A 297 31.77 10.40 -49.94
C GLU A 297 32.35 9.11 -50.55
N ASP A 298 32.08 8.94 -51.85
CA ASP A 298 33.00 8.21 -52.73
C ASP A 298 33.68 9.29 -53.59
N ASP A 299 34.97 9.05 -53.83
CA ASP A 299 35.92 9.83 -54.64
C ASP A 299 36.64 10.98 -53.93
N ASP A 300 37.77 10.67 -53.28
CA ASP A 300 39.05 11.19 -53.79
C ASP A 300 40.29 10.45 -53.23
N ALA A 301 41.23 10.26 -54.16
CA ALA A 301 42.65 9.90 -54.02
C ALA A 301 43.04 8.42 -53.87
N ALA A 302 43.14 7.78 -55.04
CA ALA A 302 44.30 6.96 -55.41
C ALA A 302 45.58 7.82 -55.50
#